data_AF-A0A973BVH4-F1
#
_entry.id   AF-A0A973BVH4-F1
#
_cell.length_a   1.000
_cell.length_b   1.000
_cell.length_c   1.000
_cell.angle_alpha   90.00
_cell.angle_beta   90.00
_cell.angle_gamma   90.00
#
_symmetry.space_group_name_H-M   'P 1'
#
loop_
_entity.id
_entity.type
_entity.pdbx_description
1 polymer ?
#
loop_
_entity_poly.entity_id
_entity_poly.type
_entity_poly.pdbx_seq_one_letter_code
_entity_poly.pdbx_strand_id
1 'polypeptide(L)'
;MPLIRPSPSGSNSPSNSSSHAQELVDTSGEDQTDLAAMIDHGLREHWRLHRDEPFRGQLWAAVHADTELTVLDLQDSRPNARVMARATAHLTGRTDVEVLERKILLMIELLDSLMRLVVQVDETEAEALVADLVELFVDAVSNP
;
A
#
# COMPACT_ATOMS: atom_id res chain seq x y z
N MET A 1 -6.43 -69.60 -45.43
CA MET A 1 -5.07 -70.03 -45.07
C MET A 1 -4.12 -69.56 -46.16
N PRO A 2 -2.87 -69.11 -45.89
CA PRO A 2 -2.01 -69.29 -44.68
C PRO A 2 -1.88 -67.98 -43.84
N LEU A 3 -1.81 -67.99 -42.50
CA LEU A 3 -0.69 -68.27 -41.56
C LEU A 3 0.56 -67.39 -41.76
N ILE A 4 0.84 -66.50 -40.78
CA ILE A 4 2.09 -66.39 -39.98
C ILE A 4 1.96 -65.24 -38.95
N ARG A 5 2.23 -65.55 -37.68
CA ARG A 5 2.67 -64.68 -36.55
C ARG A 5 4.09 -65.18 -36.15
N PRO A 6 5.00 -64.43 -35.48
CA PRO A 6 4.75 -63.66 -34.24
C PRO A 6 5.59 -62.36 -34.02
N SER A 7 5.32 -61.71 -32.88
CA SER A 7 5.91 -60.49 -32.26
C SER A 7 7.35 -60.72 -31.70
N PRO A 8 8.11 -59.74 -31.10
CA PRO A 8 7.69 -58.92 -29.94
C PRO A 8 8.37 -57.53 -29.71
N SER A 9 7.88 -56.85 -28.66
CA SER A 9 8.59 -55.93 -27.74
C SER A 9 9.07 -54.56 -28.21
N GLY A 10 8.36 -53.51 -27.80
CA GLY A 10 8.86 -52.14 -27.71
C GLY A 10 8.08 -51.37 -26.64
N SER A 11 8.76 -51.02 -25.56
CA SER A 11 8.28 -50.32 -24.37
C SER A 11 7.65 -48.97 -24.68
N ASN A 12 6.52 -48.63 -24.04
CA ASN A 12 6.09 -47.25 -23.89
C ASN A 12 5.50 -46.99 -22.49
N SER A 13 6.27 -46.22 -21.72
CA SER A 13 5.86 -45.31 -20.65
C SER A 13 6.97 -44.24 -20.61
N PRO A 14 6.75 -43.00 -20.14
CA PRO A 14 5.60 -42.51 -19.37
C PRO A 14 5.00 -41.21 -19.97
N SER A 15 3.87 -40.73 -19.46
CA SER A 15 3.57 -39.28 -19.44
C SER A 15 2.41 -39.00 -18.48
N ASN A 16 2.77 -38.50 -17.30
CA ASN A 16 1.91 -37.90 -16.29
C ASN A 16 0.95 -36.88 -16.92
N SER A 17 -0.35 -37.11 -16.78
CA SER A 17 -1.37 -36.08 -16.97
C SER A 17 -1.97 -35.76 -15.60
N SER A 18 -1.22 -34.98 -14.80
CA SER A 18 -1.74 -34.34 -13.58
C SER A 18 -0.81 -33.20 -13.17
N SER A 19 -0.82 -32.09 -13.92
CA SER A 19 -0.13 -30.86 -13.51
C SER A 19 -0.79 -29.63 -14.16
N HIS A 20 -2.10 -29.46 -13.95
CA HIS A 20 -2.80 -28.21 -14.30
C HIS A 20 -3.85 -27.81 -13.26
N ALA A 21 -3.64 -28.17 -11.99
CA ALA A 21 -4.50 -27.76 -10.88
C ALA A 21 -3.74 -27.06 -9.74
N GLN A 22 -2.52 -26.58 -9.99
CA GLN A 22 -1.66 -25.95 -8.99
C GLN A 22 -0.95 -24.74 -9.59
N GLU A 23 -1.74 -23.72 -9.96
CA GLU A 23 -1.23 -22.38 -10.23
C GLU A 23 -2.37 -21.36 -10.00
N LEU A 24 -2.90 -21.35 -8.78
CA LEU A 24 -3.76 -20.29 -8.24
C LEU A 24 -3.31 -19.92 -6.81
N VAL A 25 -2.03 -20.13 -6.52
CA VAL A 25 -1.45 -19.86 -5.22
C VAL A 25 -0.58 -18.61 -5.34
N ASP A 26 -1.07 -17.55 -4.71
CA ASP A 26 -0.29 -16.44 -4.13
C ASP A 26 0.02 -15.19 -4.95
N THR A 27 -0.90 -14.70 -5.79
CA THR A 27 -0.78 -13.33 -6.32
C THR A 27 -1.14 -12.25 -5.28
N SER A 28 -1.89 -12.60 -4.23
CA SER A 28 -2.32 -11.64 -3.19
C SER A 28 -1.16 -11.14 -2.30
N GLY A 29 -0.08 -11.92 -2.15
CA GLY A 29 1.09 -11.53 -1.36
C GLY A 29 2.04 -10.56 -2.07
N GLU A 30 2.15 -10.66 -3.40
CA GLU A 30 2.95 -9.75 -4.22
C GLU A 30 2.30 -8.35 -4.29
N ASP A 31 0.99 -8.26 -4.55
CA ASP A 31 0.26 -6.98 -4.60
C ASP A 31 0.28 -6.22 -3.24
N GLN A 32 0.27 -6.96 -2.13
CA GLN A 32 0.33 -6.37 -0.78
C GLN A 32 1.73 -5.88 -0.43
N THR A 33 2.77 -6.59 -0.88
CA THR A 33 4.17 -6.17 -0.73
C THR A 33 4.44 -4.90 -1.55
N ASP A 34 3.86 -4.80 -2.74
CA ASP A 34 3.96 -3.62 -3.60
C ASP A 34 3.22 -2.40 -3.01
N LEU A 35 2.04 -2.60 -2.42
CA LEU A 35 1.30 -1.52 -1.76
C LEU A 35 2.05 -0.99 -0.51
N ALA A 36 2.57 -1.89 0.33
CA ALA A 36 3.34 -1.51 1.51
C ALA A 36 4.61 -0.73 1.14
N ALA A 37 5.34 -1.20 0.12
CA ALA A 37 6.52 -0.50 -0.38
C ALA A 37 6.17 0.87 -0.99
N MET A 38 5.05 0.99 -1.71
CA MET A 38 4.58 2.28 -2.24
C MET A 38 4.22 3.27 -1.12
N ILE A 39 3.52 2.80 -0.08
CA ILE A 39 3.15 3.63 1.08
C ILE A 39 4.39 4.07 1.84
N ASP A 40 5.30 3.15 2.16
CA ASP A 40 6.57 3.45 2.84
C ASP A 40 7.38 4.50 2.08
N HIS A 41 7.59 4.28 0.78
CA HIS A 41 8.30 5.22 -0.07
C HIS A 41 7.63 6.60 -0.09
N GLY A 42 6.31 6.65 -0.25
CA GLY A 42 5.55 7.90 -0.26
C GLY A 42 5.66 8.68 1.05
N LEU A 43 5.53 7.99 2.19
CA LEU A 43 5.64 8.60 3.51
C LEU A 43 7.05 9.13 3.79
N ARG A 44 8.07 8.35 3.44
CA ARG A 44 9.47 8.72 3.63
C ARG A 44 9.87 9.91 2.76
N GLU A 45 9.43 9.95 1.51
CA GLU A 45 9.69 11.11 0.66
C GLU A 45 8.96 12.36 1.19
N HIS A 46 7.72 12.21 1.65
CA HIS A 46 6.99 13.30 2.28
C HIS A 46 7.70 13.82 3.54
N TRP A 47 8.24 12.92 4.36
CA TRP A 47 9.03 13.30 5.53
C TRP A 47 10.35 13.99 5.16
N ARG A 48 11.08 13.45 4.17
CA ARG A 48 12.32 14.04 3.66
C ARG A 48 12.09 15.47 3.17
N LEU A 49 11.00 15.71 2.44
CA LEU A 49 10.61 17.06 2.00
C LEU A 49 10.40 18.02 3.18
N HIS A 50 9.79 17.57 4.28
CA HIS A 50 9.60 18.42 5.47
C HIS A 50 10.88 18.67 6.25
N ARG A 51 11.77 17.67 6.32
CA ARG A 51 13.06 17.79 6.98
C ARG A 51 14.01 18.72 6.22
N ASP A 52 14.06 18.59 4.90
CA ASP A 52 15.01 19.32 4.05
C ASP A 52 14.56 20.77 3.81
N GLU A 53 13.28 21.09 4.02
CA GLU A 53 12.70 22.42 3.82
C GLU A 53 12.05 22.99 5.11
N PRO A 54 12.82 23.53 6.07
CA PRO A 54 12.30 24.00 7.36
C PRO A 54 11.21 25.09 7.27
N PHE A 55 11.17 25.85 6.17
CA PHE A 55 10.14 26.86 5.95
C PHE A 55 8.73 26.24 5.84
N ARG A 56 8.62 24.98 5.39
CA ARG A 56 7.34 24.27 5.27
C ARG A 56 6.69 24.08 6.63
N GLY A 57 7.47 23.75 7.65
CA GLY A 57 6.97 23.63 9.03
C GLY A 57 6.40 24.95 9.55
N GLN A 58 7.03 26.08 9.22
CA GLN A 58 6.53 27.41 9.60
C GLN A 58 5.23 27.76 8.85
N LEU A 59 5.17 27.45 7.55
CA LEU A 59 3.96 27.65 6.75
C LEU A 59 2.80 26.83 7.30
N TRP A 60 3.02 25.55 7.62
CA TRP A 60 2.00 24.70 8.20
C TRP A 60 1.55 25.13 9.59
N ALA A 61 2.47 25.62 10.42
CA ALA A 61 2.09 26.22 11.70
C ALA A 61 1.19 27.45 11.51
N ALA A 62 1.47 28.28 10.49
CA ALA A 62 0.63 29.43 10.15
C ALA A 62 -0.75 29.03 9.61
N VAL A 63 -0.83 28.01 8.75
CA VAL A 63 -2.09 27.45 8.23
C VAL A 63 -2.96 26.95 9.38
N HIS A 64 -2.39 26.21 10.33
CA HIS A 64 -3.12 25.65 11.48
C HIS A 64 -3.47 26.68 12.56
N ALA A 65 -2.78 27.82 12.61
CA ALA A 65 -3.10 28.91 13.53
C ALA A 65 -4.31 29.74 13.05
N ASP A 66 -4.63 29.68 11.75
CA ASP A 66 -5.75 30.37 11.15
C ASP A 66 -6.91 29.40 10.87
N THR A 67 -8.11 29.74 11.38
CA THR A 67 -9.28 28.85 11.25
C THR A 67 -9.76 28.73 9.82
N GLU A 68 -9.70 29.80 9.02
CA GLU A 68 -10.12 29.76 7.61
C GLU A 68 -9.15 28.92 6.78
N LEU A 69 -7.84 29.07 7.02
CA LEU A 69 -6.83 28.27 6.34
C LEU A 69 -6.87 26.80 6.73
N THR A 70 -7.11 26.48 8.00
CA THR A 70 -7.31 25.09 8.46
C THR A 70 -8.52 24.45 7.78
N VAL A 71 -9.61 25.19 7.60
CA VAL A 71 -10.79 24.70 6.89
C VAL A 71 -10.49 24.45 5.41
N LEU A 72 -9.71 25.35 4.78
CA LEU A 72 -9.28 25.20 3.39
C LEU A 72 -8.39 23.97 3.20
N ASP A 73 -7.43 23.76 4.10
CA ASP A 73 -6.53 22.61 4.08
C ASP A 73 -7.32 21.28 4.16
N LEU A 74 -8.29 21.19 5.07
CA LEU A 74 -9.18 20.03 5.16
C LEU A 74 -10.10 19.90 3.93
N GLN A 75 -10.47 21.00 3.26
CA GLN A 75 -11.21 20.94 2.00
C GLN A 75 -10.36 20.35 0.88
N ASP A 76 -9.06 20.59 0.87
CA ASP A 76 -8.10 20.06 -0.10
C ASP A 76 -7.73 18.59 0.19
N SER A 77 -7.63 18.20 1.46
CA SER A 77 -7.36 16.82 1.88
C SER A 77 -8.46 15.83 1.48
N ARG A 78 -9.73 16.27 1.42
CA ARG A 78 -10.87 15.39 1.04
C ARG A 78 -10.79 14.85 -0.40
N PRO A 79 -10.62 15.69 -1.44
CA PRO A 79 -10.35 15.21 -2.80
C PRO A 79 -9.15 14.27 -2.89
N ASN A 80 -8.06 14.58 -2.16
CA ASN A 80 -6.86 13.74 -2.14
C ASN A 80 -7.17 12.36 -1.57
N ALA A 81 -7.88 12.30 -0.44
CA ALA A 81 -8.32 11.04 0.16
C ALA A 81 -9.21 10.23 -0.79
N ARG A 82 -10.12 10.88 -1.52
CA ARG A 82 -10.98 10.20 -2.51
C ARG A 82 -10.18 9.63 -3.68
N VAL A 83 -9.20 10.36 -4.20
CA VAL A 83 -8.34 9.89 -5.30
C VAL A 83 -7.54 8.68 -4.85
N MET A 84 -6.89 8.78 -3.69
CA MET A 84 -6.13 7.68 -3.10
C MET A 84 -7.02 6.47 -2.80
N ALA A 85 -8.21 6.64 -2.24
CA ALA A 85 -9.13 5.55 -1.95
C ALA A 85 -9.54 4.75 -3.18
N ARG A 86 -9.78 5.43 -4.31
CA ARG A 86 -10.07 4.76 -5.58
C ARG A 86 -8.88 3.97 -6.10
N ALA A 87 -7.68 4.54 -6.01
CA ALA A 87 -6.45 3.86 -6.40
C ALA A 87 -6.21 2.63 -5.50
N THR A 88 -6.32 2.77 -4.19
CA THR A 88 -6.18 1.68 -3.23
C THR A 88 -7.25 0.60 -3.43
N ALA A 89 -8.51 0.97 -3.68
CA ALA A 89 -9.57 0.02 -3.98
C ALA A 89 -9.26 -0.79 -5.25
N HIS A 90 -8.72 -0.14 -6.28
CA HIS A 90 -8.32 -0.80 -7.51
C HIS A 90 -7.17 -1.80 -7.30
N LEU A 91 -6.15 -1.40 -6.54
CA LEU A 91 -4.98 -2.25 -6.23
C LEU A 91 -5.33 -3.43 -5.32
N THR A 92 -6.23 -3.23 -4.34
CA THR A 92 -6.57 -4.25 -3.34
C THR A 92 -7.80 -5.08 -3.70
N GLY A 93 -8.49 -4.76 -4.80
CA GLY A 93 -9.77 -5.38 -5.17
C GLY A 93 -10.93 -5.07 -4.22
N ARG A 94 -10.77 -4.10 -3.30
CA ARG A 94 -11.81 -3.71 -2.35
C ARG A 94 -12.96 -2.96 -3.04
N THR A 95 -14.16 -3.18 -2.53
CA THR A 95 -15.39 -2.56 -3.08
C THR A 95 -15.96 -1.45 -2.18
N ASP A 96 -15.48 -1.34 -0.95
CA ASP A 96 -15.93 -0.40 0.07
C ASP A 96 -15.15 0.93 0.01
N VAL A 97 -15.19 1.59 -1.14
CA VAL A 97 -14.43 2.82 -1.43
C VAL A 97 -14.69 3.93 -0.40
N GLU A 98 -15.91 4.04 0.13
CA GLU A 98 -16.25 5.05 1.16
C GLU A 98 -15.55 4.79 2.49
N VAL A 99 -15.34 3.52 2.85
CA VAL A 99 -14.58 3.14 4.06
C VAL A 99 -13.11 3.50 3.86
N LEU A 100 -12.56 3.17 2.68
CA LEU A 100 -11.19 3.55 2.31
C LEU A 100 -10.99 5.07 2.29
N GLU A 101 -11.93 5.84 1.73
CA GLU A 101 -11.88 7.32 1.71
C GLU A 101 -11.76 7.88 3.13
N ARG A 102 -12.58 7.37 4.07
CA ARG A 102 -12.51 7.79 5.48
C ARG A 102 -11.21 7.37 6.17
N LYS A 103 -10.74 6.14 5.95
CA LYS A 103 -9.49 5.65 6.54
C LYS A 103 -8.30 6.45 6.01
N ILE A 104 -8.25 6.72 4.71
CA ILE A 104 -7.17 7.49 4.08
C ILE A 104 -7.20 8.95 4.51
N LEU A 105 -8.39 9.58 4.61
CA LEU A 105 -8.48 10.93 5.16
C LEU A 105 -7.90 10.98 6.58
N LEU A 106 -8.23 10.01 7.42
CA LEU A 106 -7.63 9.92 8.76
C LEU A 106 -6.10 9.76 8.69
N MET A 107 -5.57 8.95 7.77
CA MET A 107 -4.13 8.77 7.60
C MET A 107 -3.42 10.05 7.13
N ILE A 108 -4.05 10.86 6.28
CA ILE A 108 -3.50 12.16 5.86
C ILE A 108 -3.35 13.09 7.08
N GLU A 109 -4.38 13.21 7.91
CA GLU A 109 -4.35 14.07 9.10
C GLU A 109 -3.35 13.56 10.17
N LEU A 110 -3.22 12.23 10.29
CA LEU A 110 -2.22 11.62 11.16
C LEU A 110 -0.80 11.85 10.65
N LEU A 111 -0.58 11.78 9.33
CA LEU A 111 0.70 12.09 8.71
C LEU A 111 1.12 13.54 9.00
N ASP A 112 0.21 14.51 8.82
CA ASP A 112 0.49 15.93 9.11
C ASP A 112 0.79 16.17 10.59
N SER A 113 0.15 15.42 11.48
CA SER A 113 0.46 15.43 12.92
C SER A 113 1.81 14.80 13.21
N LEU A 114 2.14 13.67 12.57
CA LEU A 114 3.44 13.01 12.70
C LEU A 114 4.57 13.93 12.24
N MET A 115 4.41 14.63 11.11
CA MET A 115 5.44 15.53 10.59
C MET A 115 5.81 16.65 11.57
N ARG A 116 4.85 17.11 12.39
CA ARG A 116 5.11 18.06 13.48
C ARG A 116 5.81 17.42 14.67
N LEU A 117 5.58 16.14 14.94
CA LEU A 117 6.20 15.39 16.03
C LEU A 117 7.66 15.04 15.71
N VAL A 118 7.92 14.50 14.51
CA VAL A 118 9.25 13.98 14.13
C VAL A 118 10.34 15.05 14.08
N VAL A 119 9.97 16.33 13.90
CA VAL A 119 10.93 17.45 13.97
C VAL A 119 11.33 17.86 15.39
N GLN A 120 10.65 17.32 16.41
CA GLN A 120 10.89 17.63 17.84
C GLN A 120 11.64 16.53 18.58
N VAL A 121 11.84 15.38 17.95
CA VAL A 121 12.49 14.21 18.53
C VAL A 121 13.82 13.93 17.81
N ASP A 122 14.62 13.00 18.33
CA ASP A 122 15.84 12.60 17.63
C ASP A 122 15.55 11.71 16.40
N GLU A 123 16.54 11.58 15.52
CA GLU A 123 16.40 10.85 14.26
C GLU A 123 15.99 9.37 14.47
N THR A 124 16.45 8.73 15.55
CA THR A 124 16.14 7.31 15.82
C THR A 124 14.67 7.16 16.20
N GLU A 125 14.17 8.06 17.06
CA GLU A 125 12.76 8.10 17.42
C GLU A 125 11.88 8.50 16.23
N ALA A 126 12.30 9.46 15.40
CA ALA A 126 11.59 9.87 14.20
C ALA A 126 11.42 8.71 13.20
N GLU A 127 12.49 7.97 12.93
CA GLU A 127 12.46 6.79 12.04
C GLU A 127 11.50 5.71 12.55
N ALA A 128 11.50 5.44 13.86
CA ALA A 128 10.59 4.48 14.47
C ALA A 128 9.13 4.90 14.32
N LEU A 129 8.81 6.17 14.60
CA LEU A 129 7.44 6.70 14.48
C LEU A 129 6.93 6.69 13.03
N VAL A 130 7.82 6.95 12.05
CA VAL A 130 7.48 6.84 10.62
C VAL A 130 7.18 5.39 10.24
N ALA A 131 8.01 4.44 10.70
CA ALA A 131 7.76 3.02 10.44
C ALA A 131 6.43 2.55 11.05
N ASP A 132 6.15 2.92 12.30
CA ASP A 132 4.88 2.59 12.97
C ASP A 132 3.67 3.15 12.18
N LEU A 133 3.77 4.37 11.64
CA LEU A 133 2.69 4.95 10.83
C LEU A 133 2.48 4.21 9.51
N VAL A 134 3.56 3.73 8.87
CA VAL A 134 3.48 2.90 7.65
C VAL A 134 2.73 1.61 7.95
N GLU A 135 3.10 0.90 9.02
CA GLU A 135 2.43 -0.34 9.43
C GLU A 135 0.93 -0.09 9.68
N LEU A 136 0.60 0.96 10.44
CA LEU A 136 -0.80 1.36 10.67
C LEU A 136 -1.56 1.68 9.37
N PHE A 137 -0.91 2.35 8.41
CA PHE A 137 -1.53 2.65 7.12
C PHE A 137 -1.84 1.35 6.38
N VAL A 138 -0.83 0.49 6.20
CA VAL A 138 -0.94 -0.76 5.46
C VAL A 138 -2.06 -1.62 6.05
N ASP A 139 -2.10 -1.76 7.38
CA ASP A 139 -3.17 -2.50 8.06
C ASP A 139 -4.55 -1.89 7.83
N ALA A 140 -4.67 -0.56 7.90
CA ALA A 140 -5.93 0.13 7.72
C ALA A 140 -6.52 -0.09 6.32
N VAL A 141 -5.67 -0.11 5.28
CA VAL A 141 -6.13 -0.26 3.90
C VAL A 141 -6.22 -1.71 3.43
N SER A 142 -5.44 -2.61 4.03
CA SER A 142 -5.42 -4.04 3.67
C SER A 142 -6.54 -4.82 4.36
N ASN A 143 -6.92 -4.46 5.59
CA ASN A 143 -7.99 -5.15 6.30
C ASN A 143 -9.36 -4.48 6.06
N PRO A 144 -10.41 -5.27 5.72
CA PRO A 144 -11.77 -4.75 5.52
C PRO A 144 -12.26 -3.97 6.75
#